data_AF-A0ABD5UI48-F1
#
_entry.id   AF-A0ABD5UI48-F1
#
_cell.length_a   1.000
_cell.length_b   1.000
_cell.length_c   1.000
_cell.angle_alpha   90.00
_cell.angle_beta   90.00
_cell.angle_gamma   90.00
#
_symmetry.space_group_name_H-M   'P 1'
#
loop_
_entity.id
_entity.type
_entity.pdbx_description
1 polymer ?
#
loop_
_entity_poly.entity_id
_entity_poly.type
_entity_poly.pdbx_seq_one_letter_code
_entity_poly.pdbx_strand_id
1 'polypeptide(L)'
;MTDERRTIRLFDKEERNCYHCPRGHVAWFPIKDEFHCTRCTLNGEDVTRFDELTDSDTGETIARDDVELLTAFGPYREVSSMSLGGDGVYGTHSTPSEQDE
;
A
#
# COMPACT_ATOMS: atom_id res chain seq x y z
N MET A 1 20.24 9.72 11.24
CA MET A 1 19.13 10.66 11.00
C MET A 1 17.96 9.76 10.69
N THR A 2 17.05 9.58 11.64
CA THR A 2 15.90 8.69 11.46
C THR A 2 15.05 9.28 10.35
N ASP A 3 15.01 8.55 9.25
CA ASP A 3 14.03 8.69 8.18
C ASP A 3 12.64 8.64 8.82
N GLU A 4 12.07 9.80 9.12
CA GLU A 4 10.81 9.93 9.84
C GLU A 4 9.64 9.78 8.87
N ARG A 5 9.55 8.58 8.27
CA ARG A 5 8.48 8.21 7.34
C ARG A 5 7.13 8.47 7.96
N ARG A 6 6.26 9.12 7.21
CA ARG A 6 4.91 9.45 7.66
C ARG A 6 4.03 8.21 7.59
N THR A 7 3.56 7.77 8.75
CA THR A 7 2.69 6.60 8.83
C THR A 7 1.24 6.99 8.51
N ILE A 8 0.60 6.28 7.57
CA ILE A 8 -0.81 6.48 7.20
C ILE A 8 -1.57 5.16 7.35
N ARG A 9 -2.55 5.13 8.26
CA ARG A 9 -3.46 4.01 8.52
C ARG A 9 -4.61 4.03 7.52
N LEU A 10 -4.55 3.12 6.55
CA LEU A 10 -5.52 3.03 5.45
C LEU A 10 -6.96 2.73 5.91
N PHE A 11 -7.13 2.08 7.05
CA PHE A 11 -8.44 1.72 7.61
C PHE A 11 -8.99 2.79 8.55
N ASP A 12 -8.17 3.77 8.93
CA ASP A 12 -8.64 4.91 9.69
C ASP A 12 -9.23 5.93 8.72
N LYS A 13 -10.55 6.09 8.77
CA LYS A 13 -11.27 6.96 7.83
C LYS A 13 -10.89 8.43 8.01
N GLU A 14 -10.61 8.85 9.24
CA GLU A 14 -10.31 10.24 9.55
C GLU A 14 -8.91 10.58 9.03
N GLU A 15 -7.93 9.75 9.34
CA GLU A 15 -6.56 9.89 8.85
C GLU A 15 -6.49 9.79 7.33
N ARG A 16 -7.18 8.82 6.71
CA ARG A 16 -7.21 8.67 5.25
C ARG A 16 -7.80 9.90 4.54
N ASN A 17 -8.80 10.54 5.13
CA ASN A 17 -9.44 11.73 4.55
C ASN A 17 -8.58 13.00 4.67
N CYS A 18 -7.55 13.00 5.51
CA CYS A 18 -6.58 14.10 5.54
C CYS A 18 -5.68 14.12 4.32
N TYR A 19 -5.51 13.00 3.60
CA TYR A 19 -4.65 12.92 2.44
C TYR A 19 -5.46 12.95 1.13
N HIS A 20 -5.00 13.77 0.19
CA HIS A 20 -5.71 14.08 -1.05
C HIS A 20 -4.82 13.83 -2.25
N CYS A 21 -5.42 13.50 -3.39
CA CYS A 21 -4.68 13.54 -4.65
C CYS A 21 -4.32 15.00 -5.02
N PRO A 22 -3.44 15.23 -6.01
CA PRO A 22 -3.05 16.58 -6.46
C PRO A 22 -4.22 17.46 -6.94
N ARG A 23 -5.40 16.86 -7.15
CA ARG A 23 -6.64 17.53 -7.57
C ARG A 23 -7.60 17.80 -6.39
N GLY A 24 -7.24 17.41 -5.17
CA GLY A 24 -8.05 17.62 -3.97
C GLY A 24 -9.10 16.54 -3.68
N HIS A 25 -8.93 15.33 -4.22
CA HIS A 25 -9.87 14.23 -3.96
C HIS A 25 -9.30 13.26 -2.91
N VAL A 26 -10.15 12.84 -1.97
CA VAL A 26 -9.84 11.79 -0.96
C VAL A 26 -10.01 10.35 -1.48
N ALA A 27 -10.44 10.19 -2.73
CA ALA A 27 -10.76 8.90 -3.34
C ALA A 27 -9.51 8.21 -3.92
N TRP A 28 -8.41 8.20 -3.16
CA TRP A 28 -7.14 7.62 -3.56
C TRP A 28 -6.93 6.22 -2.98
N PHE A 29 -6.12 5.41 -3.66
CA PHE A 29 -5.70 4.08 -3.22
C PHE A 29 -4.27 3.79 -3.70
N PRO A 30 -3.46 3.08 -2.90
CA PRO A 30 -2.11 2.69 -3.31
C PRO A 30 -2.15 1.48 -4.27
N ILE A 31 -1.34 1.51 -5.32
CA ILE A 31 -1.02 0.38 -6.18
C ILE A 31 0.50 0.32 -6.34
N LYS A 32 1.16 -0.63 -5.67
CA LYS A 32 2.64 -0.71 -5.63
C LYS A 32 3.23 0.65 -5.18
N ASP A 33 4.12 1.19 -6.00
CA ASP A 33 4.83 2.45 -5.83
C ASP A 33 4.05 3.69 -6.31
N GLU A 34 2.79 3.56 -6.72
CA GLU A 34 1.99 4.71 -7.20
C GLU A 34 0.67 4.82 -6.42
N PHE A 35 0.21 6.05 -6.21
CA PHE A 35 -1.14 6.32 -5.77
C PHE A 35 -2.05 6.53 -6.99
N HIS A 36 -3.28 6.05 -6.88
CA HIS A 36 -4.30 6.18 -7.90
C HIS A 36 -5.54 6.85 -7.34
N CYS A 37 -6.19 7.73 -8.12
CA CYS A 37 -7.45 8.36 -7.73
C CYS A 37 -8.60 7.88 -8.60
N THR A 38 -9.55 7.16 -7.99
CA THR A 38 -10.74 6.64 -8.70
C THR A 38 -11.57 7.79 -9.29
N ARG A 39 -11.63 8.93 -8.59
CA ARG A 39 -12.42 10.08 -9.03
C ARG A 39 -11.82 10.78 -10.26
N CYS A 40 -10.49 10.90 -10.32
CA CYS A 40 -9.80 11.39 -11.49
C CYS A 40 -10.04 10.47 -12.70
N THR A 41 -9.98 9.15 -12.49
CA THR A 41 -10.26 8.17 -13.55
C THR A 41 -11.68 8.26 -14.08
N LEU A 42 -12.67 8.39 -13.18
CA LEU A 42 -14.08 8.51 -13.57
C LEU A 42 -14.39 9.82 -14.30
N ASN A 43 -13.69 10.90 -13.96
CA ASN A 43 -13.84 12.19 -14.61
C ASN A 43 -13.07 12.30 -15.94
N GLY A 44 -12.27 11.29 -16.31
CA GLY A 44 -11.43 11.31 -17.50
C GLY A 44 -10.28 12.33 -17.41
N GLU A 45 -9.75 12.59 -16.20
CA GLU A 45 -8.60 13.48 -16.05
C GLU A 45 -7.31 12.82 -16.53
N ASP A 46 -6.37 13.62 -17.04
CA ASP A 46 -5.06 13.14 -17.50
C ASP A 46 -4.21 12.54 -16.35
N VAL A 47 -4.36 13.09 -15.14
CA VAL A 47 -3.56 12.69 -13.96
C VAL A 47 -4.41 11.81 -13.04
N THR A 48 -4.39 10.51 -13.33
CA THR A 48 -5.07 9.47 -12.52
C THR A 48 -4.13 8.73 -11.58
N ARG A 49 -2.83 8.77 -11.88
CA ARG A 49 -1.71 8.17 -11.13
C ARG A 49 -0.71 9.24 -10.71
N PHE A 50 -0.17 9.14 -9.52
CA PHE A 50 0.72 10.12 -8.92
C PHE A 50 1.54 9.48 -7.79
N ASP A 51 2.72 10.04 -7.51
CA ASP A 51 3.62 9.54 -6.46
C ASP A 51 3.40 10.27 -5.12
N GLU A 52 2.74 11.42 -5.13
CA GLU A 52 2.65 12.30 -3.96
C GLU A 52 1.20 12.49 -3.48
N LEU A 53 1.00 12.47 -2.17
CA LEU A 53 -0.25 12.84 -1.51
C LEU A 53 -0.13 14.25 -0.94
N THR A 54 -1.20 15.03 -1.03
CA THR A 54 -1.29 16.33 -0.37
C THR A 54 -1.98 16.16 0.98
N ASP A 55 -1.29 16.55 2.06
CA ASP A 55 -1.87 16.63 3.39
C ASP A 55 -2.78 17.87 3.48
N SER A 56 -4.04 17.67 3.86
CA SER A 56 -5.05 18.73 3.90
C SER A 56 -4.94 19.62 5.13
N ASP A 57 -4.21 19.20 6.17
CA ASP A 57 -4.04 19.98 7.40
C ASP A 57 -2.90 20.99 7.24
N THR A 58 -1.79 20.54 6.68
CA THR A 58 -0.54 21.30 6.50
C THR A 58 -0.39 21.87 5.09
N GLY A 59 -1.03 21.26 4.09
CA GLY A 59 -0.84 21.60 2.68
C GLY A 59 0.44 21.01 2.07
N GLU A 60 1.18 20.18 2.80
CA GLU A 60 2.44 19.59 2.35
C GLU A 60 2.21 18.43 1.39
N THR A 61 3.11 18.27 0.40
CA THR A 61 3.13 17.10 -0.47
C THR A 61 4.09 16.06 0.09
N ILE A 62 3.62 14.83 0.20
CA ILE A 62 4.34 13.71 0.79
C ILE A 62 4.49 12.65 -0.29
N ALA A 63 5.74 12.36 -0.66
CA ALA A 63 6.08 11.36 -1.66
C ALA A 63 5.79 9.94 -1.15
N ARG A 64 5.55 9.00 -2.07
CA ARG A 64 5.24 7.61 -1.75
C ARG A 64 6.35 6.92 -0.94
N ASP A 65 7.61 7.24 -1.25
CA ASP A 65 8.80 6.68 -0.59
C ASP A 65 8.91 7.12 0.88
N ASP A 66 8.37 8.30 1.20
CA ASP A 66 8.33 8.89 2.53
C ASP A 66 7.12 8.43 3.36
N VAL A 67 6.24 7.59 2.80
CA VAL A 67 5.01 7.13 3.46
C VAL A 67 5.08 5.65 3.84
N GLU A 68 4.81 5.37 5.12
CA GLU A 68 4.52 4.02 5.59
C GLU A 68 3.01 3.78 5.69
N LEU A 69 2.47 3.01 4.74
CA LEU A 69 1.05 2.66 4.73
C LEU A 69 0.79 1.51 5.70
N LEU A 70 -0.14 1.67 6.64
CA LEU A 70 -0.57 0.63 7.57
C LEU A 70 -1.97 0.14 7.25
N THR A 71 -2.11 -1.18 7.19
CA THR A 71 -3.39 -1.88 7.17
C THR A 71 -3.78 -2.33 8.58
N ALA A 72 -5.03 -2.80 8.75
CA ALA A 72 -5.44 -3.47 9.99
C ALA A 72 -4.59 -4.72 10.32
N PHE A 73 -3.86 -5.27 9.34
CA PHE A 73 -3.03 -6.47 9.47
C PHE A 73 -1.53 -6.16 9.57
N GLY A 74 -1.15 -4.88 9.64
CA GLY A 74 0.26 -4.44 9.66
C GLY A 74 0.65 -3.63 8.42
N PRO A 75 1.96 -3.37 8.21
CA PRO A 75 2.42 -2.55 7.10
C PRO A 75 1.97 -3.11 5.75
N TYR A 76 1.46 -2.24 4.89
CA TYR A 76 1.13 -2.55 3.52
C TYR A 76 2.43 -2.84 2.77
N ARG A 77 2.74 -4.12 2.63
CA ARG A 77 3.87 -4.59 1.84
C ARG A 77 3.38 -4.95 0.46
N GLU A 78 3.81 -4.16 -0.50
CA GLU A 78 3.82 -4.58 -1.89
C GLU A 78 4.66 -5.86 -1.99
N VAL A 79 4.08 -6.88 -2.62
CA VAL A 79 4.84 -8.05 -3.06
C VAL A 79 5.66 -7.62 -4.29
N SER A 80 6.66 -6.77 -4.07
CA SER A 80 7.68 -6.47 -5.06
C SER A 80 8.34 -7.81 -5.36
N SER A 81 8.08 -8.33 -6.56
CA SER A 81 8.61 -9.58 -7.14
C SER A 81 9.66 -10.21 -6.24
N MET A 82 9.28 -11.23 -5.47
CA MET A 82 10.23 -12.10 -4.81
C MET A 82 11.30 -12.46 -5.84
N SER A 83 12.50 -11.93 -5.68
CA SER A 83 13.69 -12.58 -6.21
C SER A 83 13.66 -13.97 -5.60
N LEU A 84 13.26 -14.97 -6.39
CA LEU A 84 13.38 -16.38 -6.07
C LEU A 84 14.86 -16.67 -5.92
N GLY A 85 15.38 -16.45 -4.71
CA GLY A 85 16.75 -16.70 -4.32
C GLY A 85 16.73 -17.02 -2.83
N GLY A 86 16.60 -18.29 -2.50
CA GLY A 86 16.66 -18.74 -1.11
C GLY A 86 15.96 -20.08 -0.90
N ASP A 87 16.71 -21.14 -1.15
CA ASP A 87 16.60 -22.50 -0.59
C ASP A 87 15.52 -22.65 0.51
N GLY A 88 14.36 -23.17 0.12
CA GLY A 88 13.25 -23.46 1.03
C GLY A 88 12.67 -24.81 0.65
N VAL A 89 13.32 -25.88 1.10
CA VAL A 89 12.77 -27.24 1.09
C VAL A 89 11.39 -27.22 1.74
N TYR A 90 10.33 -27.19 0.93
CA TYR A 90 9.00 -27.56 1.39
C TYR A 90 9.07 -29.06 1.71
N GLY A 91 9.18 -29.35 3.00
CA GLY A 91 9.11 -30.71 3.53
C GLY A 91 7.82 -31.35 3.02
N THR A 92 7.98 -32.37 2.17
CA THR A 92 6.92 -33.32 1.86
C THR A 92 6.57 -34.01 3.18
N HIS A 93 5.51 -33.55 3.84
CA HIS A 93 4.86 -34.38 4.85
C HIS A 93 4.19 -35.53 4.09
N SER A 94 4.95 -36.61 3.93
CA SER A 94 4.44 -37.93 3.59
C SER A 94 3.35 -38.26 4.60
N THR A 95 2.12 -38.39 4.13
CA THR A 95 1.03 -39.04 4.87
C THR A 95 1.49 -40.44 5.28
N PRO A 96 1.48 -40.82 6.57
CA PRO A 96 1.62 -42.21 6.92
C PRO A 96 0.38 -42.97 6.45
N SER A 97 0.59 -44.02 5.66
CA SER A 97 -0.42 -45.02 5.35
C SER A 97 -0.83 -45.72 6.63
N GLU A 98 -2.07 -45.53 7.07
CA GLU A 98 -2.71 -46.44 8.02
C GLU A 98 -3.30 -47.60 7.21
N GLN A 99 -2.72 -48.79 7.43
CA GLN A 99 -3.30 -50.09 7.11
C GLN A 99 -4.19 -50.55 8.28
N ASP A 100 -5.01 -51.56 8.00
CA ASP A 100 -5.88 -52.36 8.90
C ASP A 100 -7.28 -51.74 9.12
N GLU A 101 -8.41 -52.42 8.87
CA GLU A 101 -8.75 -53.86 8.85
C GLU A 101 -9.75 -54.23 7.73
#